data_AF-A7HP11-F1
#
_entry.id   AF-A7HP11-F1
#
_cell.length_a   1.000
_cell.length_b   1.000
_cell.length_c   1.000
_cell.angle_alpha   90.00
_cell.angle_beta   90.00
_cell.angle_gamma   90.00
#
_symmetry.space_group_name_H-M   'P 1'
#
loop_
_entity.id
_entity.type
_entity.pdbx_description
1 polymer ?
#
loop_
_entity_poly.entity_id
_entity_poly.type
_entity_poly.pdbx_seq_one_letter_code
_entity_poly.pdbx_strand_id
1 'polypeptide(L)'
;MAKDDLPELPDVMADEFRLFDGRQSAIAASVQRGCCRLLAQMGYAAVTEFSLATGRRVDIMALGPKGEIIVLEIKSSLIDYRTDAKWEEYLDFCDRFYFAVPPEFPREIIPGEVGLVIADRFGAEILREGPHTPLPPARRKKLTLHAARVSARRVHRFLDPE
;
A
#
# COMPACT_ATOMS: atom_id res chain seq x y z
N MET A 1 -47.23 13.19 5.47
CA MET A 1 -45.85 13.64 5.77
C MET A 1 -44.95 12.93 4.77
N ALA A 2 -44.22 13.73 3.99
CA ALA A 2 -43.46 13.30 2.82
C ALA A 2 -42.15 12.58 3.20
N LYS A 3 -41.56 11.93 2.21
CA LYS A 3 -40.43 10.99 2.28
C LYS A 3 -39.05 11.70 2.32
N ASP A 4 -39.02 12.99 2.63
CA ASP A 4 -37.92 13.91 2.27
C ASP A 4 -37.10 14.47 3.45
N ASP A 5 -37.19 13.89 4.66
CA ASP A 5 -36.44 14.38 5.83
C ASP A 5 -35.43 13.35 6.38
N LEU A 6 -34.60 12.77 5.51
CA LEU A 6 -33.37 12.10 5.93
C LEU A 6 -32.18 12.92 5.40
N PRO A 7 -31.22 13.32 6.25
CA PRO A 7 -30.06 14.07 5.78
C PRO A 7 -29.29 13.20 4.79
N GLU A 8 -29.05 13.73 3.59
CA GLU A 8 -28.15 13.12 2.61
C GLU A 8 -26.79 12.94 3.26
N LEU A 9 -26.41 11.68 3.49
CA LEU A 9 -25.06 11.34 3.89
C LEU A 9 -24.13 11.76 2.74
N PRO A 10 -23.06 12.52 3.00
CA PRO A 10 -22.17 12.96 1.94
C PRO A 10 -21.66 11.75 1.16
N ASP A 11 -21.74 11.84 -0.16
CA ASP A 11 -21.42 10.77 -1.09
C ASP A 11 -20.00 10.25 -0.85
N VAL A 12 -19.91 9.11 -0.16
CA VAL A 12 -18.65 8.41 0.14
C VAL A 12 -18.04 7.83 -1.15
N MET A 13 -18.72 7.97 -2.30
CA MET A 13 -18.23 7.57 -3.62
C MET A 13 -17.47 8.65 -4.39
N ALA A 14 -17.53 9.92 -3.97
CA ALA A 14 -16.90 11.05 -4.68
C ALA A 14 -15.45 11.34 -4.22
N ASP A 15 -14.66 10.31 -3.88
CA ASP A 15 -13.21 10.48 -3.74
C ASP A 15 -12.57 10.31 -5.12
N GLU A 16 -12.52 11.40 -5.90
CA GLU A 16 -11.91 11.46 -7.25
C GLU A 16 -10.42 11.04 -7.26
N PHE A 17 -9.79 10.88 -6.09
CA PHE A 17 -8.42 10.39 -5.94
C PHE A 17 -8.31 8.87 -5.78
N ARG A 18 -9.42 8.16 -5.96
CA ARG A 18 -9.42 6.70 -6.07
C ARG A 18 -8.68 6.28 -7.35
N LEU A 19 -7.41 5.90 -7.21
CA LEU A 19 -6.68 5.02 -8.15
C LEU A 19 -7.29 3.59 -8.15
N PHE A 20 -8.62 3.49 -8.12
CA PHE A 20 -9.38 2.25 -8.08
C PHE A 20 -9.47 1.72 -9.51
N ASP A 21 -8.89 0.55 -9.76
CA ASP A 21 -9.26 -0.30 -10.90
C ASP A 21 -10.59 -1.05 -10.65
N GLY A 22 -11.33 -0.67 -9.61
CA GLY A 22 -12.58 -1.31 -9.15
C GLY A 22 -12.38 -2.60 -8.35
N ARG A 23 -11.14 -3.05 -8.12
CA ARG A 23 -10.87 -4.35 -7.45
C ARG A 23 -10.60 -4.23 -5.95
N GLN A 24 -10.35 -3.03 -5.43
CA GLN A 24 -9.97 -2.84 -4.04
C GLN A 24 -11.19 -2.63 -3.14
N SER A 25 -11.25 -3.31 -1.99
CA SER A 25 -12.31 -3.09 -0.99
C SER A 25 -12.19 -1.71 -0.35
N ALA A 26 -13.28 -1.17 0.19
CA ALA A 26 -13.25 0.12 0.92
C ALA A 26 -12.30 0.08 2.14
N ILE A 27 -12.17 -1.09 2.78
CA ILE A 27 -11.23 -1.32 3.87
C ILE A 27 -9.79 -1.25 3.35
N ALA A 28 -9.47 -1.97 2.27
CA ALA A 28 -8.13 -1.95 1.68
C ALA A 28 -7.72 -0.53 1.26
N ALA A 29 -8.61 0.24 0.65
CA ALA A 29 -8.34 1.63 0.29
C ALA A 29 -8.12 2.54 1.51
N SER A 30 -8.85 2.30 2.60
CA SER A 30 -8.66 3.02 3.86
C SER A 30 -7.27 2.72 4.44
N VAL A 31 -6.90 1.44 4.54
CA VAL A 31 -5.56 0.99 4.96
C VAL A 31 -4.46 1.59 4.09
N GLN A 32 -4.62 1.57 2.76
CA GLN A 32 -3.68 2.16 1.81
C GLN A 32 -3.45 3.64 2.09
N ARG A 33 -4.53 4.39 2.33
CA ARG A 33 -4.46 5.82 2.63
C ARG A 33 -3.71 6.09 3.93
N GLY A 34 -4.02 5.35 5.00
CA GLY A 34 -3.32 5.45 6.27
C GLY A 34 -1.83 5.18 6.14
N CYS A 35 -1.48 4.10 5.44
CA CYS A 35 -0.09 3.74 5.15
C CYS A 35 0.63 4.83 4.38
N CYS A 36 0.04 5.37 3.31
CA CYS A 36 0.66 6.44 2.53
C CYS A 36 0.92 7.70 3.37
N ARG A 37 0.04 8.03 4.33
CA ARG A 37 0.23 9.14 5.27
C ARG A 37 1.40 8.91 6.22
N LEU A 38 1.47 7.72 6.83
CA LEU A 38 2.59 7.32 7.67
C LEU A 38 3.91 7.37 6.90
N LEU A 39 3.94 6.81 5.69
CA LEU A 39 5.12 6.82 4.82
C LEU A 39 5.58 8.24 4.52
N ALA A 40 4.66 9.14 4.17
CA ALA A 40 4.98 10.55 3.95
C ALA A 40 5.56 11.23 5.20
N GLN A 41 5.00 10.97 6.38
CA GLN A 41 5.53 11.48 7.66
C GLN A 41 6.95 10.96 7.95
N MET A 42 7.26 9.74 7.53
CA MET A 42 8.59 9.13 7.65
C MET A 42 9.56 9.58 6.54
N GLY A 43 9.14 10.44 5.61
CA GLY A 43 9.96 10.91 4.48
C GLY A 43 10.09 9.91 3.33
N TYR A 44 9.21 8.92 3.25
CA TYR A 44 9.13 7.97 2.14
C TYR A 44 8.17 8.46 1.06
N ALA A 45 8.52 8.22 -0.20
CA ALA A 45 7.66 8.43 -1.36
C ALA A 45 6.99 7.12 -1.78
N ALA A 46 5.66 7.04 -1.63
CA ALA A 46 4.88 5.83 -1.92
C ALA A 46 4.41 5.77 -3.39
N VAL A 47 4.43 4.56 -3.96
CA VAL A 47 3.84 4.21 -5.26
C VAL A 47 2.91 3.02 -5.02
N THR A 48 1.60 3.26 -5.12
CA THR A 48 0.57 2.23 -4.91
C THR A 48 0.43 1.32 -6.13
N GLU A 49 -0.13 0.12 -6.00
CA GLU A 49 -0.42 -0.80 -7.11
C GLU A 49 0.80 -0.97 -8.05
N PHE A 50 1.98 -1.24 -7.49
CA PHE A 50 3.25 -1.21 -8.20
C PHE A 50 3.57 -2.57 -8.82
N SER A 51 3.67 -2.62 -10.14
CA SER A 51 4.03 -3.86 -10.87
C SER A 51 5.53 -4.16 -10.79
N LEU A 52 5.86 -5.40 -10.47
CA LEU A 52 7.21 -5.93 -10.49
C LEU A 52 7.54 -6.54 -11.85
N ALA A 53 8.84 -6.71 -12.13
CA ALA A 53 9.29 -7.34 -13.37
C ALA A 53 8.84 -8.81 -13.52
N THR A 54 8.41 -9.45 -12.43
CA THR A 54 7.83 -10.80 -12.42
C THR A 54 6.39 -10.84 -12.94
N GLY A 55 5.78 -9.69 -13.21
CA GLY A 55 4.35 -9.57 -13.52
C GLY A 55 3.45 -9.55 -12.28
N ARG A 56 4.02 -9.73 -11.08
CA ARG A 56 3.32 -9.52 -9.81
C ARG A 56 3.09 -8.03 -9.54
N ARG A 57 2.21 -7.73 -8.60
CA ARG A 57 1.92 -6.39 -8.14
C ARG A 57 1.98 -6.37 -6.62
N VAL A 58 2.64 -5.37 -6.06
CA VAL A 58 2.60 -5.08 -4.62
C VAL A 58 1.67 -3.91 -4.37
N ASP A 59 0.97 -3.92 -3.24
CA ASP A 59 -0.01 -2.87 -2.95
C ASP A 59 0.65 -1.50 -2.75
N ILE A 60 1.75 -1.44 -2.00
CA ILE A 60 2.54 -0.21 -1.86
C ILE A 60 4.03 -0.55 -1.91
N MET A 61 4.75 0.09 -2.81
CA MET A 61 6.21 0.22 -2.75
C MET A 61 6.54 1.65 -2.30
N ALA A 62 7.49 1.82 -1.37
CA ALA A 62 7.91 3.14 -0.94
C ALA A 62 9.43 3.33 -1.00
N LEU A 63 9.87 4.48 -1.51
CA LEU A 63 11.27 4.89 -1.63
C LEU A 63 11.63 5.85 -0.49
N GLY A 64 12.59 5.46 0.34
CA GLY A 64 13.11 6.24 1.45
C GLY A 64 14.14 7.29 1.03
N PRO A 65 14.48 8.24 1.93
CA PRO A 65 15.35 9.37 1.63
C PRO A 65 16.80 8.98 1.33
N LYS A 66 17.26 7.79 1.74
CA LYS A 66 18.60 7.27 1.41
C LYS A 66 18.55 6.17 0.34
N GLY A 67 17.40 6.02 -0.33
CA GLY A 67 17.17 5.03 -1.37
C GLY A 67 16.75 3.66 -0.84
N GLU A 68 16.34 3.57 0.43
CA GLU A 68 15.68 2.39 0.99
C GLU A 68 14.40 2.08 0.19
N ILE A 69 14.08 0.81 0.01
CA ILE A 69 12.85 0.37 -0.66
C ILE A 69 12.12 -0.51 0.33
N ILE A 70 10.90 -0.13 0.70
CA ILE A 70 10.03 -0.98 1.51
C ILE A 70 8.77 -1.35 0.74
N VAL A 71 8.20 -2.49 1.07
CA VAL A 71 6.93 -2.98 0.51
C VAL A 71 5.94 -3.18 1.64
N LEU A 72 4.73 -2.67 1.44
CA LEU A 72 3.58 -2.94 2.30
C LEU A 72 2.55 -3.70 1.47
N GLU A 73 2.15 -4.87 1.93
CA GLU A 73 1.09 -5.69 1.37
C GLU A 73 -0.16 -5.58 2.25
N ILE A 74 -1.26 -5.12 1.69
CA ILE A 74 -2.50 -4.82 2.40
C ILE A 74 -3.32 -6.09 2.52
N LYS A 75 -3.72 -6.45 3.73
CA LYS A 75 -4.70 -7.52 3.99
C LYS A 75 -5.93 -6.95 4.67
N SER A 76 -6.99 -6.81 3.91
CA SER A 76 -8.27 -6.23 4.35
C SER A 76 -9.17 -7.22 5.08
N SER A 77 -8.89 -8.52 4.97
CA SER A 77 -9.65 -9.58 5.65
C SER A 77 -8.82 -10.86 5.82
N LEU A 78 -9.32 -11.76 6.66
CA LEU A 78 -8.71 -13.08 6.85
C LEU A 78 -8.69 -13.92 5.55
N ILE A 79 -9.71 -13.77 4.71
CA ILE A 79 -9.79 -14.47 3.42
C ILE A 79 -8.68 -13.95 2.50
N ASP A 80 -8.55 -12.64 2.39
CA ASP A 80 -7.52 -11.95 1.60
C ASP A 80 -6.12 -12.48 1.96
N TYR A 81 -5.80 -12.52 3.26
CA TYR A 81 -4.55 -13.10 3.76
C TYR A 81 -4.37 -14.58 3.39
N ARG A 82 -5.39 -15.42 3.61
CA ARG A 82 -5.30 -16.86 3.33
C ARG A 82 -5.18 -17.19 1.85
N THR A 83 -5.69 -16.32 0.97
CA THR A 83 -5.61 -16.51 -0.47
C THR A 83 -4.29 -16.02 -1.07
N ASP A 84 -3.56 -15.15 -0.37
CA ASP A 84 -2.25 -14.69 -0.80
C ASP A 84 -1.15 -15.68 -0.40
N ALA A 85 -1.01 -16.74 -1.20
CA ALA A 85 -0.02 -17.78 -0.99
C ALA A 85 1.40 -17.41 -1.48
N LYS A 86 1.63 -16.16 -1.92
CA LYS A 86 2.85 -15.80 -2.67
C LYS A 86 3.54 -14.53 -2.20
N TRP A 87 3.12 -13.97 -1.06
CA TRP A 87 3.74 -12.78 -0.48
C TRP A 87 5.26 -12.91 -0.28
N GLU A 88 5.77 -14.12 -0.01
CA GLU A 88 7.21 -14.38 0.15
C GLU A 88 8.01 -14.03 -1.12
N GLU A 89 7.40 -14.12 -2.31
CA GLU A 89 8.02 -13.70 -3.59
C GLU A 89 8.40 -12.21 -3.56
N TYR A 90 7.80 -11.39 -2.69
CA TYR A 90 8.04 -9.95 -2.59
C TYR A 90 9.27 -9.60 -1.73
N LEU A 91 9.75 -10.52 -0.88
CA LEU A 91 10.91 -10.28 -0.01
C LEU A 91 12.18 -9.99 -0.81
N ASP A 92 12.26 -10.52 -2.03
CA ASP A 92 13.34 -10.25 -2.97
C ASP A 92 13.34 -8.82 -3.55
N PHE A 93 12.28 -8.04 -3.34
CA PHE A 93 12.06 -6.74 -3.98
C PHE A 93 12.03 -5.56 -3.01
N CYS A 94 12.35 -5.78 -1.73
CA CYS A 94 12.43 -4.73 -0.72
C CYS A 94 13.56 -4.96 0.28
N ASP A 95 14.01 -3.89 0.91
CA ASP A 95 14.86 -3.93 2.11
C ASP A 95 14.09 -4.37 3.35
N ARG A 96 12.78 -4.11 3.36
CA ARG A 96 11.87 -4.48 4.44
C ARG A 96 10.46 -4.68 3.91
N PHE A 97 9.84 -5.74 4.38
CA PHE A 97 8.47 -6.10 4.05
C PHE A 97 7.56 -5.91 5.25
N TYR A 98 6.34 -5.45 4.99
CA TYR A 98 5.28 -5.27 5.96
C TYR A 98 3.98 -5.87 5.43
N PHE A 99 3.23 -6.54 6.30
CA PHE A 99 1.79 -6.57 6.12
C PHE A 99 1.17 -5.29 6.70
N ALA A 100 0.17 -4.76 6.02
CA ALA A 100 -0.65 -3.65 6.48
C ALA A 100 -2.10 -4.12 6.64
N VAL A 101 -2.67 -3.98 7.83
CA VAL A 101 -3.98 -4.53 8.17
C VAL A 101 -4.85 -3.51 8.92
N PRO A 102 -6.19 -3.61 8.85
CA PRO A 102 -7.07 -2.77 9.65
C PRO A 102 -6.96 -3.12 11.15
N PRO A 103 -7.36 -2.21 12.07
CA PRO A 103 -7.28 -2.43 13.52
C PRO A 103 -8.00 -3.70 14.00
N GLU A 104 -9.09 -4.09 13.33
CA GLU A 104 -9.91 -5.25 13.69
C GLU A 104 -9.36 -6.58 13.16
N PHE A 105 -8.25 -6.57 12.41
CA PHE A 105 -7.67 -7.78 11.84
C PHE A 105 -7.04 -8.68 12.92
N PRO A 106 -7.23 -10.02 12.88
CA PRO A 106 -6.63 -10.95 13.83
C PRO A 106 -5.12 -11.08 13.59
N ARG A 107 -4.34 -10.14 14.12
CA ARG A 107 -2.89 -9.98 13.89
C ARG A 107 -2.03 -11.17 14.32
N GLU A 108 -2.54 -12.02 15.21
CA GLU A 108 -1.83 -13.19 15.74
C GLU A 108 -1.56 -14.24 14.65
N ILE A 109 -2.26 -14.16 13.52
CA ILE A 109 -2.04 -15.05 12.37
C ILE A 109 -0.87 -14.60 11.48
N ILE A 110 -0.45 -13.33 11.62
CA ILE A 110 0.62 -12.77 10.80
C ILE A 110 1.94 -13.31 11.33
N PRO A 111 2.85 -13.82 10.45
CA PRO A 111 4.11 -14.40 10.91
C PRO A 111 4.91 -13.39 11.74
N GLY A 112 5.52 -13.84 12.83
CA GLY A 112 6.19 -12.97 13.80
C GLY A 112 7.47 -12.31 13.27
N GLU A 113 8.02 -12.88 12.22
CA GLU A 113 9.26 -12.49 11.55
C GLU A 113 9.07 -11.43 10.47
N VAL A 114 7.84 -11.04 10.12
CA VAL A 114 7.62 -9.96 9.14
C VAL A 114 7.16 -8.68 9.82
N GLY A 115 7.38 -7.55 9.16
CA GLY A 115 6.88 -6.26 9.62
C GLY A 115 5.35 -6.24 9.66
N LEU A 116 4.80 -5.47 10.59
CA LEU A 116 3.35 -5.28 10.73
C LEU A 116 3.01 -3.82 10.93
N VAL A 117 2.12 -3.32 10.07
CA VAL A 117 1.52 -2.00 10.14
C VAL A 117 0.03 -2.15 10.42
N ILE A 118 -0.48 -1.39 11.38
CA ILE A 118 -1.92 -1.23 11.60
C ILE A 118 -2.33 0.11 11.00
N ALA A 119 -3.37 0.13 10.17
CA ALA A 119 -3.77 1.36 9.49
C ALA A 119 -5.28 1.46 9.26
N ASP A 120 -5.76 2.69 9.19
CA ASP A 120 -7.11 3.03 8.78
C ASP A 120 -7.10 4.23 7.83
N ARG A 121 -8.28 4.80 7.51
CA ARG A 121 -8.37 5.98 6.63
C ARG A 121 -7.63 7.21 7.16
N PHE A 122 -7.38 7.30 8.46
CA PHE A 122 -6.82 8.47 9.13
C PHE A 122 -5.30 8.41 9.24
N GLY A 123 -4.73 7.25 9.53
CA GLY A 123 -3.29 7.08 9.70
C GLY A 123 -2.86 5.62 9.81
N ALA A 124 -1.62 5.42 10.19
CA ALA A 124 -1.06 4.09 10.41
C ALA A 124 0.06 4.14 11.47
N GLU A 125 0.33 2.99 12.06
CA GLU A 125 1.40 2.78 13.03
C GLU A 125 2.16 1.49 12.70
N ILE A 126 3.49 1.53 12.78
CA ILE A 126 4.34 0.34 12.71
C ILE A 126 4.31 -0.33 14.09
N LEU A 127 3.56 -1.43 14.20
CA LEU A 127 3.46 -2.21 15.43
C LEU A 127 4.68 -3.12 15.62
N ARG A 128 5.27 -3.58 14.51
CA ARG A 128 6.45 -4.44 14.52
C ARG A 128 7.33 -4.17 13.31
N GLU A 129 8.62 -3.96 13.57
CA GLU A 129 9.65 -3.89 12.55
C GLU A 129 9.97 -5.31 12.04
N GLY A 130 9.95 -5.49 10.71
CA GLY A 130 10.44 -6.72 10.07
C GLY A 130 11.97 -6.79 10.03
N PRO A 131 12.57 -7.85 9.47
CA PRO A 131 14.00 -7.91 9.21
C PRO A 131 14.41 -6.87 8.16
N HIS A 132 15.61 -6.34 8.33
CA HIS A 132 16.25 -5.51 7.32
C HIS A 132 17.15 -6.38 6.45
N THR A 133 16.75 -6.60 5.20
CA THR A 133 17.45 -7.44 4.23
C THR A 133 17.85 -6.59 3.03
N PRO A 134 19.03 -5.95 3.02
CA PRO A 134 19.39 -4.99 1.99
C PRO A 134 19.33 -5.56 0.57
N LEU A 135 18.67 -4.83 -0.32
CA LEU A 135 18.62 -5.19 -1.73
C LEU A 135 20.00 -5.11 -2.39
N PRO A 136 20.32 -6.06 -3.29
CA PRO A 136 21.48 -5.95 -4.17
C PRO A 136 21.46 -4.62 -4.95
N PRO A 137 22.60 -3.90 -5.09
CA PRO A 137 22.63 -2.57 -5.72
C PRO A 137 22.02 -2.51 -7.11
N ALA A 138 22.23 -3.55 -7.93
CA ALA A 138 21.64 -3.64 -9.27
C ALA A 138 20.11 -3.72 -9.26
N ARG A 139 19.54 -4.46 -8.29
CA ARG A 139 18.08 -4.61 -8.13
C ARG A 139 17.47 -3.31 -7.62
N ARG A 140 18.09 -2.68 -6.61
CA ARG A 140 17.70 -1.35 -6.11
C ARG A 140 17.64 -0.33 -7.24
N LYS A 141 18.70 -0.19 -8.03
CA LYS A 141 18.74 0.73 -9.17
C LYS A 141 17.59 0.49 -10.15
N LYS A 142 17.31 -0.77 -10.50
CA LYS A 142 16.19 -1.11 -11.41
C LYS A 142 14.85 -0.71 -10.83
N LEU A 143 14.58 -1.04 -9.56
CA LEU A 143 13.33 -0.71 -8.89
C LEU A 143 13.13 0.80 -8.74
N THR A 144 14.15 1.54 -8.31
CA THR A 144 14.09 3.00 -8.21
C THR A 144 13.78 3.65 -9.56
N LEU A 145 14.46 3.25 -10.63
CA LEU A 145 14.19 3.78 -11.98
C LEU A 145 12.78 3.42 -12.47
N HIS A 146 12.28 2.23 -12.12
CA HIS A 146 10.94 1.82 -12.48
C HIS A 146 9.89 2.64 -11.71
N ALA A 147 10.04 2.78 -10.40
CA ALA A 147 9.19 3.61 -9.55
C ALA A 147 9.14 5.07 -10.02
N ALA A 148 10.30 5.65 -10.36
CA ALA A 148 10.37 7.01 -10.90
C ALA A 148 9.56 7.15 -12.20
N ARG A 149 9.71 6.21 -13.15
CA ARG A 149 8.98 6.23 -14.42
C ARG A 149 7.48 6.01 -14.25
N VAL A 150 7.07 5.09 -13.38
CA VAL A 150 5.65 4.83 -13.09
C VAL A 150 5.02 6.08 -12.46
N SER A 151 5.68 6.65 -11.47
CA SER A 151 5.20 7.86 -10.78
C SER A 151 5.08 9.05 -11.73
N ALA A 152 6.11 9.32 -12.53
CA ALA A 152 6.09 10.40 -13.51
C ALA A 152 4.97 10.23 -14.55
N ARG A 153 4.74 9.00 -15.04
CA ARG A 153 3.64 8.70 -15.96
C ARG A 153 2.27 8.88 -15.32
N ARG A 154 2.10 8.49 -14.06
CA ARG A 154 0.84 8.69 -13.33
C ARG A 154 0.56 10.17 -13.10
N VAL A 155 1.56 10.94 -12.71
CA VAL A 155 1.45 12.41 -12.59
C VAL A 155 1.13 13.03 -13.95
N HIS A 156 1.79 12.62 -15.02
CA HIS A 156 1.48 13.12 -16.37
C HIS A 156 0.03 12.85 -16.75
N ARG A 157 -0.48 11.62 -16.59
CA ARG A 157 -1.90 11.29 -16.85
C ARG A 157 -2.88 12.05 -15.95
N PHE A 158 -2.46 12.39 -14.73
CA PHE A 158 -3.26 13.22 -13.84
C PHE A 158 -3.32 14.68 -14.32
N LEU A 159 -2.21 15.19 -14.84
CA LEU A 159 -2.11 16.56 -15.37
C LEU A 159 -2.68 16.69 -16.79
N ASP A 160 -2.69 15.59 -17.55
CA ASP A 160 -3.13 15.50 -18.94
C ASP A 160 -3.96 14.21 -19.13
N PRO A 161 -5.28 14.27 -18.87
CA PRO A 161 -6.16 13.09 -18.87
C PRO A 161 -6.60 12.58 -20.24
N GLU A 162 -6.29 13.29 -21.34
CA GLU A 162 -6.62 12.91 -22.73
C GLU A 162 -5.58 11.96 -23.35
#